data_AF-A0A534SKF4-F1
#
_entry.id   AF-A0A534SKF4-F1
#
_cell.length_a   1.000
_cell.length_b   1.000
_cell.length_c   1.000
_cell.angle_alpha   90.00
_cell.angle_beta   90.00
_cell.angle_gamma   90.00
#
_symmetry.space_group_name_H-M   'P 1'
#
loop_
_entity.id
_entity.type
_entity.pdbx_description
1 polymer ?
#
loop_
_entity_poly.entity_id
_entity_poly.type
_entity_poly.pdbx_seq_one_letter_code
_entity_poly.pdbx_strand_id
1 'polypeptide(L)'
;MVERSDEYIIGRLIERSRLLIAISEEIPVETKLQTQPLLKQLERALGVPAEEQDTARVRATWAALYADLQEYADLEALLSALKNFVPYL
;
A
#
# COMPACT_ATOMS: atom_id res chain seq x y z
N MET A 1 9.05 -7.25 -24.29
CA MET A 1 8.49 -6.90 -22.97
C MET A 1 8.27 -5.40 -22.96
N VAL A 2 7.07 -4.91 -22.63
CA VAL A 2 6.84 -3.47 -22.41
C VAL A 2 7.31 -3.15 -21.00
N GLU A 3 8.30 -2.28 -20.88
CA GLU A 3 8.77 -1.77 -19.58
C GLU A 3 7.65 -0.95 -18.94
N ARG A 4 7.36 -1.20 -17.66
CA ARG A 4 6.30 -0.53 -16.92
C ARG A 4 6.93 0.51 -16.01
N SER A 5 6.34 1.70 -15.89
CA SER A 5 6.80 2.72 -14.95
C SER A 5 6.56 2.29 -13.50
N ASP A 6 7.38 2.80 -12.58
CA ASP A 6 7.23 2.58 -11.14
C ASP A 6 5.84 3.00 -10.67
N GLU A 7 5.34 4.14 -11.15
CA GLU A 7 3.98 4.63 -10.88
C GLU A 7 2.90 3.61 -11.24
N TYR A 8 3.03 2.96 -12.40
CA TYR A 8 2.11 1.92 -12.82
C TYR A 8 2.18 0.72 -11.87
N ILE A 9 3.38 0.29 -11.50
CA ILE A 9 3.55 -0.87 -10.60
C ILE A 9 3.02 -0.57 -9.20
N ILE A 10 3.32 0.62 -8.65
CA ILE A 10 2.79 1.10 -7.36
C ILE A 10 1.26 1.07 -7.37
N GLY A 11 0.63 1.63 -8.42
CA GLY A 11 -0.83 1.60 -8.56
C GLY A 11 -1.40 0.18 -8.54
N ARG A 12 -0.74 -0.76 -9.23
CA ARG A 12 -1.16 -2.18 -9.25
C ARG A 12 -0.98 -2.88 -7.90
N LEU A 13 0.09 -2.58 -7.16
CA LEU A 13 0.30 -3.13 -5.81
C LEU A 13 -0.80 -2.64 -4.86
N ILE A 14 -1.11 -1.35 -4.86
CA ILE A 14 -2.17 -0.75 -4.05
C ILE A 14 -3.54 -1.33 -4.42
N GLU A 15 -3.85 -1.42 -5.71
CA GLU A 15 -5.11 -2.00 -6.20
C GLU A 15 -5.26 -3.46 -5.74
N ARG A 16 -4.18 -4.25 -5.83
CA ARG A 16 -4.19 -5.65 -5.39
C ARG A 16 -4.39 -5.78 -3.88
N SER A 17 -3.70 -4.96 -3.08
CA SER A 17 -3.89 -4.93 -1.62
C SER A 17 -5.33 -4.57 -1.25
N ARG A 18 -5.93 -3.58 -1.94
CA ARG A 18 -7.32 -3.18 -1.72
C ARG A 18 -8.30 -4.31 -1.97
N LEU A 19 -8.12 -5.04 -3.08
CA LEU A 19 -8.97 -6.17 -3.44
C LEU A 19 -8.84 -7.29 -2.41
N LEU A 20 -7.63 -7.65 -2.00
CA LEU A 20 -7.41 -8.71 -1.00
C LEU A 20 -8.04 -8.36 0.35
N ILE A 21 -7.88 -7.11 0.81
CA ILE A 21 -8.54 -6.64 2.04
C ILE A 21 -10.06 -6.78 1.93
N ALA A 22 -10.64 -6.41 0.79
CA ALA A 22 -12.09 -6.46 0.60
C ALA A 22 -12.63 -7.90 0.60
N ILE A 23 -11.99 -8.80 -0.16
CA ILE A 23 -12.53 -10.14 -0.44
C ILE A 23 -12.11 -11.22 0.55
N SER A 24 -11.02 -11.04 1.30
CA SER A 24 -10.53 -12.09 2.19
C SER A 24 -11.50 -12.33 3.35
N GLU A 25 -11.91 -13.58 3.57
CA GLU A 25 -12.74 -13.98 4.70
C GLU A 25 -11.93 -14.10 6.01
N GLU A 26 -10.59 -14.13 5.91
CA GLU A 26 -9.67 -14.28 7.06
C GLU A 26 -9.43 -12.95 7.79
N ILE A 27 -9.65 -11.82 7.12
CA ILE A 27 -9.40 -10.49 7.69
C ILE A 27 -10.65 -10.04 8.47
N PRO A 28 -10.54 -9.72 9.78
CA PRO A 28 -11.64 -9.18 10.55
C PRO A 28 -12.23 -7.91 9.94
N VAL A 29 -13.55 -7.73 10.06
CA VAL A 29 -14.25 -6.58 9.49
C VAL A 29 -13.69 -5.26 10.02
N GLU A 30 -13.32 -5.21 11.29
CA GLU A 30 -12.69 -4.07 11.94
C GLU A 30 -11.37 -3.69 11.25
N THR A 31 -10.51 -4.69 10.99
CA THR A 31 -9.26 -4.50 10.26
C THR A 31 -9.51 -3.99 8.85
N LYS A 32 -10.54 -4.51 8.15
CA LYS A 32 -10.91 -4.00 6.80
C LYS A 32 -11.35 -2.54 6.85
N LEU A 33 -12.17 -2.16 7.83
CA LEU A 33 -12.68 -0.80 8.00
C LEU A 33 -11.55 0.18 8.35
N GLN A 34 -10.56 -0.26 9.12
CA GLN A 34 -9.39 0.54 9.48
C GLN A 34 -8.42 0.71 8.30
N THR A 35 -8.11 -0.37 7.59
CA THR A 35 -7.01 -0.38 6.62
C THR A 35 -7.40 0.14 5.24
N GLN A 36 -8.65 -0.01 4.79
CA GLN A 36 -9.07 0.50 3.47
C GLN A 36 -8.94 2.03 3.33
N PRO A 37 -9.36 2.85 4.33
CA PRO A 37 -9.12 4.29 4.30
C PRO A 37 -7.63 4.65 4.32
N LEU A 38 -6.81 3.94 5.10
CA LEU A 38 -5.36 4.15 5.16
C LEU A 38 -4.71 3.85 3.81
N LEU A 39 -5.11 2.76 3.14
CA LEU A 39 -4.60 2.41 1.82
C LEU A 39 -4.96 3.48 0.77
N LYS A 40 -6.15 4.07 0.84
CA LYS A 40 -6.54 5.22 0.00
C LYS A 40 -5.74 6.48 0.32
N GLN A 41 -5.36 6.70 1.58
CA GLN A 41 -4.48 7.81 1.96
C GLN A 41 -3.08 7.61 1.40
N LEU A 42 -2.54 6.38 1.48
CA LEU A 42 -1.24 6.03 0.90
C LEU A 42 -1.24 6.23 -0.62
N GLU A 43 -2.27 5.76 -1.32
CA GLU A 43 -2.44 5.97 -2.76
C GLU A 43 -2.42 7.44 -3.15
N ARG A 44 -3.17 8.28 -2.43
CA ARG A 44 -3.20 9.72 -2.67
C ARG A 44 -1.85 10.38 -2.43
N ALA A 45 -1.14 9.95 -1.39
CA ALA A 45 0.17 10.51 -1.07
C ALA A 45 1.22 10.12 -2.13
N LEU A 46 1.16 8.89 -2.64
CA LEU A 46 2.05 8.40 -3.71
C LEU A 46 1.67 8.90 -5.11
N GLY A 47 0.44 9.40 -5.30
CA GLY A 47 0.00 10.00 -6.56
C GLY A 47 0.48 11.43 -6.79
N VAL A 48 1.17 12.03 -5.81
CA VAL A 48 1.85 13.34 -5.93
C VAL A 48 3.24 13.12 -6.54
N PRO A 49 3.78 14.05 -7.37
CA PRO A 49 5.16 13.97 -7.86
C PRO A 49 6.17 13.76 -6.72
N ALA A 50 7.19 12.93 -6.94
CA ALA A 50 8.10 12.48 -5.88
C ALA A 50 8.79 13.62 -5.12
N GLU A 51 9.10 14.71 -5.81
CA GLU A 51 9.69 15.94 -5.27
C GLU A 51 8.76 16.72 -4.33
N GLU A 52 7.45 16.50 -4.43
CA GLU A 52 6.39 17.15 -3.65
C GLU A 52 5.79 16.23 -2.57
N GLN A 53 6.21 14.96 -2.52
CA GLN A 53 5.69 13.98 -1.57
C GLN A 53 6.13 14.30 -0.13
N ASP A 54 5.16 14.34 0.78
CA ASP A 54 5.42 14.31 2.23
C ASP A 54 5.87 12.90 2.63
N THR A 55 7.19 12.67 2.51
CA THR A 55 7.83 11.38 2.82
C THR A 55 7.55 10.89 4.24
N ALA A 56 7.41 11.79 5.21
CA ALA A 56 7.10 11.43 6.60
C ALA A 56 5.68 10.87 6.70
N ARG A 57 4.72 11.52 6.04
CA ARG A 57 3.34 11.04 5.95
C ARG A 57 3.23 9.72 5.20
N VAL A 58 3.94 9.55 4.09
CA VAL A 58 3.95 8.29 3.32
C VAL A 58 4.49 7.15 4.19
N ARG A 59 5.64 7.34 4.85
CA ARG A 59 6.24 6.37 5.78
C ARG A 59 5.30 6.01 6.91
N ALA A 60 4.71 7.00 7.57
CA ALA A 60 3.80 6.77 8.70
C ALA A 60 2.55 5.99 8.26
N THR A 61 1.98 6.33 7.10
CA THR A 61 0.81 5.63 6.57
C THR A 61 1.14 4.20 6.16
N TRP A 62 2.28 3.98 5.49
CA TRP A 62 2.75 2.64 5.15
C TRP A 62 3.05 1.79 6.39
N ALA A 63 3.71 2.37 7.40
CA ALA A 63 4.03 1.67 8.64
C ALA A 63 2.77 1.26 9.42
N ALA A 64 1.75 2.11 9.46
CA ALA A 64 0.45 1.76 10.06
C ALA A 64 -0.22 0.60 9.31
N LEU A 65 -0.26 0.66 7.97
CA LEU A 65 -0.78 -0.43 7.15
C LEU A 65 -0.01 -1.73 7.37
N TYR A 66 1.32 -1.66 7.40
CA TYR A 66 2.17 -2.83 7.61
C TYR A 66 1.93 -3.44 8.99
N ALA A 67 1.84 -2.62 10.05
CA ALA A 67 1.56 -3.10 11.39
C ALA A 67 0.24 -3.89 11.48
N ASP A 68 -0.81 -3.40 10.81
CA ASP A 68 -2.15 -4.00 10.82
C ASP A 68 -2.28 -5.22 9.88
N LEU A 69 -1.43 -5.34 8.85
CA LEU A 69 -1.60 -6.30 7.76
C LEU A 69 -0.46 -7.32 7.61
N GLN A 70 0.65 -7.18 8.33
CA GLN A 70 1.83 -8.07 8.24
C GLN A 70 1.53 -9.54 8.56
N GLU A 71 0.47 -9.80 9.33
CA GLU A 71 0.03 -11.14 9.70
C GLU A 71 -0.67 -11.90 8.55
N TYR A 72 -1.07 -11.18 7.48
CA TYR A 72 -1.63 -11.76 6.26
C TYR A 72 -0.56 -11.81 5.17
N ALA A 73 0.02 -12.99 4.92
CA ALA A 73 1.22 -13.17 4.11
C ALA A 73 1.15 -12.49 2.72
N ASP A 74 0.02 -12.58 2.00
CA ASP A 74 -0.13 -11.93 0.70
C ASP A 74 -0.10 -10.40 0.80
N LEU A 75 -0.66 -9.83 1.87
CA LEU A 75 -0.65 -8.38 2.09
C LEU A 75 0.71 -7.90 2.57
N GLU A 76 1.37 -8.66 3.44
CA GLU A 76 2.77 -8.42 3.83
C GLU A 76 3.67 -8.35 2.59
N ALA A 77 3.58 -9.36 1.71
CA ALA A 77 4.37 -9.40 0.49
C ALA A 77 4.12 -8.20 -0.43
N LEU A 78 2.85 -7.77 -0.60
CA LEU A 78 2.51 -6.62 -1.43
C LEU A 78 3.00 -5.29 -0.83
N LEU A 79 2.88 -5.12 0.50
CA LEU A 79 3.36 -3.93 1.19
C LEU A 79 4.89 -3.88 1.22
N SER A 80 5.56 -5.01 1.38
CA SER A 80 7.00 -5.16 1.27
C SER A 80 7.48 -4.87 -0.16
N ALA A 81 6.73 -5.29 -1.19
CA ALA A 81 7.06 -5.02 -2.58
C ALA A 81 7.09 -3.52 -2.93
N LEU A 82 6.27 -2.68 -2.28
CA LEU A 82 6.26 -1.23 -2.48
C LEU A 82 7.64 -0.58 -2.22
N LYS A 83 8.45 -1.14 -1.31
CA LYS A 83 9.79 -0.61 -0.99
C LYS A 83 10.76 -0.63 -2.19
N ASN A 84 10.51 -1.50 -3.17
CA ASN A 84 11.33 -1.55 -4.39
C ASN A 84 11.06 -0.37 -5.33
N PHE A 85 9.91 0.29 -5.18
CA PHE A 85 9.46 1.39 -6.07
C PHE A 85 9.36 2.73 -5.34
N VAL A 86 9.40 2.72 -4.00
CA VAL A 86 9.37 3.91 -3.15
C VAL A 86 10.63 3.88 -2.27
N PRO A 87 11.74 4.50 -2.71
CA PRO A 87 13.08 4.28 -2.13
C PRO A 87 13.24 4.66 -0.66
N TYR A 88 12.29 5.42 -0.13
CA TYR A 88 12.32 5.90 1.24
C TYR A 88 11.40 5.10 2.17
N LEU A 89 10.68 4.09 1.72
CA LEU A 89 9.94 3.14 2.59
C LEU A 89 10.85 2.04 3.14
#